data_AF-A0A1I7HPN8-F1
#
_entry.id   AF-A0A1I7HPN8-F1
#
_cell.length_a   1.000
_cell.length_b   1.000
_cell.length_c   1.000
_cell.angle_alpha   90.00
_cell.angle_beta   90.00
_cell.angle_gamma   90.00
#
_symmetry.space_group_name_H-M   'P 1'
#
loop_
_entity.id
_entity.type
_entity.pdbx_description
1 polymer ?
#
loop_
_entity_poly.entity_id
_entity_poly.type
_entity_poly.pdbx_seq_one_letter_code
_entity_poly.pdbx_strand_id
1 'polypeptide(L)'
;MNKQKLTLLFSFVFLLATLASCKSGPKEKEMAAYLLVYFTDPTHSLFMALSPDGYTFTDVNNGQPVIGGDTIATQKGIRDPHITRGPDGAFYLAMTDLHIFAQREGYRTTEWERDGDIHGWGNNRGFVLMKSYDLINWTRSNVLVAEQFPHLNVSCAWAPQTIYDAVEGKMMLYFTMRLDGGKTKMYYAYTDDDFTKLVSEPTLIFEYPDPEVQVLDADITALPDGRFVMTYVAQEGPAGIKMAVSDKINSGYEYQPDQIDFEPASCEAPNVWKRIGEDKWVLMYDIFSINPHNFGFAETSDFVNFTHLGHFNEGQMKTTNFSSPKHGAVIQVSKEEAQRLAAHWDLQIEF
;
A
#
# COMPACT_ATOMS: atom_id res chain seq x y z
N MET A 1 -49.44 63.37 7.70
CA MET A 1 -48.19 62.98 8.40
C MET A 1 -47.96 61.48 8.22
N ASN A 2 -46.88 61.16 7.50
CA ASN A 2 -46.24 59.87 7.20
C ASN A 2 -46.88 58.56 7.67
N LYS A 3 -47.23 57.70 6.70
CA LYS A 3 -47.11 56.24 6.84
C LYS A 3 -46.12 55.75 5.78
N GLN A 4 -44.97 55.28 6.25
CA GLN A 4 -43.90 54.71 5.45
C GLN A 4 -44.39 53.46 4.70
N LYS A 5 -44.09 53.38 3.40
CA LYS A 5 -44.22 52.16 2.60
C LYS A 5 -43.01 51.28 2.91
N LEU A 6 -43.27 50.11 3.50
CA LEU A 6 -42.26 49.06 3.68
C LEU A 6 -42.20 48.24 2.39
N THR A 7 -41.20 48.49 1.56
CA THR A 7 -40.92 47.68 0.37
C THR A 7 -40.09 46.48 0.81
N LEU A 8 -40.69 45.29 0.80
CA LEU A 8 -40.00 44.03 1.10
C LEU A 8 -39.21 43.60 -0.13
N LEU A 9 -37.88 43.74 -0.09
CA LEU A 9 -36.97 43.27 -1.13
C LEU A 9 -36.70 41.78 -0.90
N PHE A 10 -37.28 40.91 -1.72
CA PHE A 10 -36.93 39.48 -1.74
C PHE A 10 -35.61 39.30 -2.50
N SER A 11 -34.50 39.17 -1.77
CA SER A 11 -33.23 38.70 -2.34
C SER A 11 -33.32 37.20 -2.59
N PHE A 12 -33.48 36.82 -3.85
CA PHE A 12 -33.32 35.44 -4.31
C PHE A 12 -31.82 35.10 -4.31
N VAL A 13 -31.34 34.45 -3.27
CA VAL A 13 -30.02 33.81 -3.27
C VAL A 13 -30.17 32.49 -4.01
N PHE A 14 -29.74 32.45 -5.28
CA PHE A 14 -29.54 31.20 -6.01
C PHE A 14 -28.34 30.47 -5.38
N LEU A 15 -28.62 29.53 -4.48
CA LEU A 15 -27.63 28.57 -4.00
C LEU A 15 -27.40 27.57 -5.15
N LEU A 16 -26.36 27.79 -5.96
CA LEU A 16 -25.83 26.74 -6.85
C LEU A 16 -25.22 25.67 -5.94
N ALA A 17 -26.01 24.67 -5.58
CA ALA A 17 -25.48 23.41 -5.10
C ALA A 17 -24.76 22.76 -6.29
N THR A 18 -23.44 22.91 -6.36
CA THR A 18 -22.61 22.05 -7.20
C THR A 18 -22.73 20.64 -6.65
N LEU A 19 -23.63 19.84 -7.23
CA LEU A 19 -23.57 18.39 -7.12
C LEU A 19 -22.20 17.99 -7.67
N ALA A 20 -21.23 17.80 -6.77
CA ALA A 20 -20.03 17.07 -7.09
C ALA A 20 -20.50 15.67 -7.51
N SER A 21 -20.62 15.46 -8.82
CA SER A 21 -20.84 14.13 -9.36
C SER A 21 -19.68 13.27 -8.84
N CYS A 22 -19.96 12.34 -7.93
CA CYS A 22 -19.06 11.25 -7.63
C CYS A 22 -18.84 10.51 -8.94
N LYS A 23 -17.80 10.91 -9.69
CA LYS A 23 -17.38 10.18 -10.86
C LYS A 23 -16.91 8.84 -10.34
N SER A 24 -17.69 7.79 -10.60
CA SER A 24 -17.23 6.42 -10.42
C SER A 24 -15.87 6.29 -11.13
N GLY A 25 -14.90 5.67 -10.46
CA GLY A 25 -13.57 5.43 -11.04
C GLY A 25 -13.64 4.72 -12.40
N PRO A 26 -12.56 4.81 -13.19
CA PRO A 26 -12.48 4.16 -14.50
C PRO A 26 -12.66 2.64 -14.37
N LYS A 27 -13.34 2.02 -15.33
CA LYS A 27 -13.53 0.56 -15.38
C LYS A 27 -12.28 -0.14 -15.91
N GLU A 28 -12.15 -1.44 -15.68
CA GLU A 28 -11.02 -2.24 -16.18
C GLU A 28 -10.75 -2.03 -17.68
N LYS A 29 -11.80 -1.94 -18.51
CA LYS A 29 -11.70 -1.69 -19.96
C LYS A 29 -11.07 -0.32 -20.34
N GLU A 30 -10.94 0.59 -19.38
CA GLU A 30 -10.34 1.92 -19.53
C GLU A 30 -8.90 1.95 -19.01
N MET A 31 -8.44 0.86 -18.37
CA MET A 31 -7.07 0.70 -17.92
C MET A 31 -6.17 0.41 -19.13
N ALA A 32 -4.98 1.01 -19.12
CA ALA A 32 -4.03 0.89 -20.23
C ALA A 32 -2.57 0.73 -19.78
N ALA A 33 -2.30 0.89 -18.49
CA ALA A 33 -0.96 0.77 -17.94
C ALA A 33 -1.02 0.36 -16.46
N TYR A 34 0.15 0.10 -15.91
CA TYR A 34 0.36 -0.21 -14.51
C TYR A 34 1.28 0.84 -13.87
N LEU A 35 1.00 1.16 -12.61
CA LEU A 35 1.84 1.97 -11.75
C LEU A 35 2.38 1.08 -10.64
N LEU A 36 3.69 1.00 -10.52
CA LEU A 36 4.41 0.48 -9.36
C LEU A 36 4.77 1.65 -8.44
N VAL A 37 4.40 1.58 -7.16
CA VAL A 37 5.00 2.41 -6.10
C VAL A 37 5.99 1.55 -5.33
N TYR A 38 7.14 2.11 -4.96
CA TYR A 38 8.16 1.37 -4.21
C TYR A 38 9.02 2.32 -3.36
N PHE A 39 9.82 1.76 -2.46
CA PHE A 39 10.85 2.52 -1.73
C PHE A 39 12.23 1.89 -1.94
N THR A 40 13.27 2.58 -1.47
CA THR A 40 14.64 2.04 -1.45
C THR A 40 15.29 2.29 -0.09
N ASP A 41 16.05 1.32 0.42
CA ASP A 41 16.79 1.46 1.69
C ASP A 41 17.78 2.65 1.71
N PRO A 42 18.49 3.00 0.62
CA PRO A 42 19.42 4.13 0.66
C PRO A 42 18.76 5.48 0.95
N THR A 43 17.51 5.69 0.53
CA THR A 43 16.85 7.01 0.61
C THR A 43 15.63 7.04 1.51
N HIS A 44 15.04 5.89 1.86
CA HIS A 44 13.78 5.79 2.60
C HIS A 44 12.69 6.71 2.03
N SER A 45 12.61 6.77 0.70
CA SER A 45 11.76 7.71 -0.02
C SER A 45 10.84 6.99 -0.99
N LEU A 46 9.80 7.66 -1.45
CA LEU A 46 8.81 7.12 -2.38
C LEU A 46 9.33 7.24 -3.81
N PHE A 47 9.13 6.18 -4.60
CA PHE A 47 9.43 6.11 -6.03
C PHE A 47 8.19 5.60 -6.78
N MET A 48 8.15 5.85 -8.09
CA MET A 48 7.05 5.43 -8.96
C MET A 48 7.60 4.96 -10.31
N ALA A 49 7.09 3.85 -10.82
CA ALA A 49 7.40 3.36 -12.15
C ALA A 49 6.14 3.03 -12.95
N LEU A 50 6.16 3.29 -14.25
CA LEU A 50 5.06 3.00 -15.17
C LEU A 50 5.41 1.82 -16.07
N SER A 51 4.41 1.01 -16.40
CA SER A 51 4.50 -0.11 -17.32
C SER A 51 3.27 -0.17 -18.24
N PRO A 52 3.42 0.05 -19.56
CA PRO A 52 2.31 -0.08 -20.51
C PRO A 52 1.87 -1.55 -20.70
N ASP A 53 2.81 -2.49 -20.62
CA ASP A 53 2.58 -3.91 -20.89
C ASP A 53 2.35 -4.76 -19.63
N GLY A 54 2.69 -4.23 -18.45
CA GLY A 54 2.67 -4.95 -17.18
C GLY A 54 3.84 -5.91 -16.99
N TYR A 55 4.88 -5.83 -17.83
CA TYR A 55 6.09 -6.66 -17.75
C TYR A 55 7.34 -5.80 -17.58
N THR A 56 7.41 -4.66 -18.28
CA THR A 56 8.56 -3.77 -18.28
C THR A 56 8.21 -2.47 -17.56
N PHE A 57 8.86 -2.21 -16.44
CA PHE A 57 8.65 -1.01 -15.62
C PHE A 57 9.77 0.01 -15.85
N THR A 58 9.37 1.27 -15.99
CA THR A 58 10.29 2.42 -16.11
C THR A 58 9.97 3.44 -15.03
N ASP A 59 10.94 3.72 -14.17
CA ASP A 59 10.80 4.74 -13.12
C ASP A 59 10.58 6.12 -13.74
N VAL A 60 9.59 6.83 -13.21
CA VAL A 60 9.13 8.10 -13.77
C VAL A 60 10.14 9.21 -13.59
N ASN A 61 10.97 9.14 -12.55
CA ASN A 61 11.95 10.16 -12.19
C ASN A 61 13.40 9.63 -12.31
N ASN A 62 13.64 8.71 -13.24
CA ASN A 62 14.97 8.18 -13.58
C ASN A 62 15.76 7.62 -12.36
N GLY A 63 15.07 6.86 -11.52
CA GLY A 63 15.62 6.23 -10.33
C GLY A 63 15.86 7.22 -9.18
N GLN A 64 15.26 8.41 -9.23
CA GLN A 64 15.29 9.41 -8.15
C GLN A 64 13.95 9.43 -7.41
N PRO A 65 13.93 9.80 -6.11
CA PRO A 65 12.70 9.88 -5.34
C PRO A 65 11.66 10.80 -5.98
N VAL A 66 10.38 10.38 -6.01
CA VAL A 66 9.27 11.27 -6.33
C VAL A 66 8.86 12.13 -5.13
N ILE A 67 8.98 11.58 -3.91
CA ILE A 67 8.75 12.29 -2.65
C ILE A 67 9.78 11.81 -1.63
N GLY A 68 10.56 12.74 -1.08
CA GLY A 68 11.53 12.46 -0.02
C GLY A 68 10.84 12.05 1.28
N GLY A 69 11.21 10.90 1.84
CA GLY A 69 10.58 10.40 3.08
C GLY A 69 10.78 11.33 4.26
N ASP A 70 11.91 12.05 4.30
CA ASP A 70 12.24 13.06 5.31
C ASP A 70 11.31 14.28 5.34
N THR A 71 10.61 14.52 4.22
CA THR A 71 9.64 15.62 4.06
C THR A 71 8.23 15.28 4.54
N ILE A 72 7.89 13.98 4.62
CA ILE A 72 6.53 13.49 4.89
C ILE A 72 6.41 12.66 6.17
N ALA A 73 7.48 11.99 6.59
CA ALA A 73 7.48 11.08 7.72
C ALA A 73 7.93 11.75 9.02
N THR A 74 7.38 11.29 10.15
CA THR A 74 7.79 11.72 11.49
C THR A 74 9.21 11.24 11.78
N GLN A 75 9.53 9.99 11.43
CA GLN A 75 10.83 9.36 11.63
C GLN A 75 11.87 9.73 10.58
N LYS A 76 11.54 10.66 9.68
CA LYS A 76 12.38 11.11 8.56
C LYS A 76 12.63 10.10 7.45
N GLY A 77 11.85 9.02 7.39
CA GLY A 77 11.89 8.06 6.29
C GLY A 77 10.58 7.29 6.17
N ILE A 78 10.29 6.81 4.96
CA ILE A 78 9.19 5.90 4.69
C ILE A 78 9.69 4.53 4.22
N ARG A 79 8.84 3.52 4.37
CA ARG A 79 8.99 2.18 3.79
C ARG A 79 7.62 1.64 3.36
N ASP A 80 7.65 0.56 2.60
CA ASP A 80 6.49 -0.29 2.33
C ASP A 80 5.26 0.45 1.76
N PRO A 81 5.40 1.24 0.67
CA PRO A 81 4.27 1.91 0.05
C PRO A 81 3.27 0.92 -0.55
N HIS A 82 2.00 1.11 -0.20
CA HIS A 82 0.86 0.49 -0.85
C HIS A 82 -0.08 1.55 -1.39
N ILE A 83 -0.61 1.34 -2.59
CA ILE A 83 -1.54 2.25 -3.26
C ILE A 83 -2.78 1.49 -3.72
N THR A 84 -3.96 2.11 -3.57
CA THR A 84 -5.20 1.61 -4.16
C THR A 84 -6.05 2.76 -4.71
N ARG A 85 -6.99 2.45 -5.60
CA ARG A 85 -7.99 3.40 -6.05
C ARG A 85 -9.28 3.23 -5.25
N GLY A 86 -9.76 4.31 -4.65
CA GLY A 86 -11.05 4.35 -3.97
C GLY A 86 -12.23 4.54 -4.95
N PRO A 87 -13.46 4.35 -4.47
CA PRO A 87 -14.68 4.49 -5.29
C PRO A 87 -14.94 5.93 -5.74
N ASP A 88 -14.35 6.92 -5.04
CA ASP A 88 -14.38 8.34 -5.39
C ASP A 88 -13.41 8.72 -6.53
N GLY A 89 -12.65 7.74 -7.03
CA GLY A 89 -11.65 7.89 -8.08
C GLY A 89 -10.29 8.37 -7.57
N ALA A 90 -10.14 8.66 -6.28
CA ALA A 90 -8.87 9.03 -5.70
C ALA A 90 -7.95 7.82 -5.51
N PHE A 91 -6.65 8.09 -5.51
CA PHE A 91 -5.58 7.20 -5.11
C PHE A 91 -5.27 7.38 -3.63
N TYR A 92 -5.20 6.28 -2.91
CA TYR A 92 -4.95 6.20 -1.48
C TYR A 92 -3.62 5.47 -1.27
N LEU A 93 -2.61 6.19 -0.82
CA LEU A 93 -1.25 5.70 -0.60
C LEU A 93 -0.95 5.66 0.90
N ALA A 94 -0.55 4.50 1.41
CA ALA A 94 -0.12 4.33 2.79
C ALA A 94 1.32 3.80 2.84
N MET A 95 2.09 4.23 3.83
CA MET A 95 3.49 3.83 4.02
C MET A 95 3.82 3.70 5.50
N THR A 96 4.76 2.83 5.83
CA THR A 96 5.40 2.78 7.16
C THR A 96 6.17 4.07 7.42
N ASP A 97 5.92 4.73 8.55
CA ASP A 97 6.70 5.90 9.02
C ASP A 97 7.97 5.40 9.75
N LEU A 98 9.02 5.04 9.01
CA LEU A 98 10.24 4.41 9.55
C LEU A 98 11.50 4.76 8.74
N HIS A 99 12.54 5.17 9.45
CA HIS A 99 13.90 5.30 8.91
C HIS A 99 14.87 4.37 9.66
N ILE A 100 15.39 3.33 9.00
CA ILE A 100 16.24 2.32 9.67
C ILE A 100 17.69 2.77 9.82
N PHE A 101 18.12 3.80 9.09
CA PHE A 101 19.48 4.37 9.20
C PHE A 101 19.54 5.75 9.87
N ALA A 102 18.52 6.13 10.64
CA ALA A 102 18.37 7.55 10.98
C ALA A 102 19.44 8.05 11.95
N GLN A 103 20.03 7.16 12.75
CA GLN A 103 21.22 7.47 13.55
C GLN A 103 22.43 7.75 12.68
N ARG A 104 22.68 6.90 11.67
CA ARG A 104 23.80 7.04 10.74
C ARG A 104 23.72 8.34 9.95
N GLU A 105 22.51 8.70 9.52
CA GLU A 105 22.25 9.94 8.77
C GLU A 105 22.11 11.19 9.67
N GLY A 106 22.25 11.04 11.00
CA GLY A 106 22.24 12.17 11.93
C GLY A 106 20.87 12.75 12.25
N TYR A 107 19.77 12.09 11.88
CA TYR A 107 18.40 12.50 12.23
C TYR A 107 18.07 12.24 13.71
N ARG A 108 18.75 11.29 14.36
CA ARG A 108 18.63 11.00 15.80
C ARG A 108 19.95 10.51 16.37
N THR A 109 20.10 10.53 17.70
CA THR A 109 21.32 10.10 18.40
C THR A 109 21.30 8.62 18.81
N THR A 110 20.13 7.99 18.78
CA THR A 110 19.90 6.58 19.14
C THR A 110 19.57 5.75 17.91
N GLU A 111 19.83 4.44 17.94
CA GLU A 111 19.50 3.53 16.84
C GLU A 111 18.01 3.60 16.48
N TRP A 112 17.15 3.65 17.50
CA TRP A 112 15.69 3.73 17.39
C TRP A 112 15.12 4.91 18.19
N GLU A 113 13.89 5.36 17.90
CA GLU A 113 13.24 6.44 18.67
C GLU A 113 12.86 6.01 20.10
N ARG A 114 12.68 4.70 20.29
CA ARG A 114 12.34 4.07 21.57
C ARG A 114 13.33 2.97 21.88
N ASP A 115 13.28 2.45 23.11
CA ASP A 115 14.13 1.35 23.55
C ASP A 115 13.95 0.11 22.66
N GLY A 116 15.05 -0.38 22.08
CA GLY A 116 15.08 -1.55 21.21
C GLY A 116 14.90 -2.87 21.98
N ASP A 117 15.29 -2.93 23.26
CA ASP A 117 15.13 -4.13 24.09
C ASP A 117 13.65 -4.33 24.47
N ILE A 118 12.88 -3.24 24.54
CA ILE A 118 11.45 -3.27 24.87
C ILE A 118 10.59 -3.44 23.61
N HIS A 119 10.89 -2.67 22.56
CA HIS A 119 10.01 -2.59 21.39
C HIS A 119 10.51 -3.37 20.17
N GLY A 120 11.74 -3.87 20.19
CA GLY A 120 12.35 -4.65 19.11
C GLY A 120 12.78 -3.81 17.90
N TRP A 121 13.23 -4.51 16.85
CA TRP A 121 13.58 -3.91 15.56
C TRP A 121 12.41 -3.11 15.01
N GLY A 122 12.70 -2.00 14.31
CA GLY A 122 11.73 -1.22 13.55
C GLY A 122 10.64 -0.58 14.41
N ASN A 123 10.93 -0.13 15.64
CA ASN A 123 9.93 0.29 16.63
C ASN A 123 9.16 1.61 16.32
N ASN A 124 8.75 1.80 15.07
CA ASN A 124 7.86 2.88 14.66
C ASN A 124 6.47 2.77 15.30
N ARG A 125 5.69 3.83 15.12
CA ARG A 125 4.40 4.01 15.81
C ARG A 125 3.23 4.21 14.85
N GLY A 126 3.45 4.16 13.54
CA GLY A 126 2.42 4.61 12.62
C GLY A 126 2.81 4.75 11.17
N PHE A 127 1.95 5.46 10.46
CA PHE A 127 1.90 5.48 9.00
C PHE A 127 1.88 6.90 8.46
N VAL A 128 2.37 7.04 7.24
CA VAL A 128 2.10 8.21 6.41
C VAL A 128 0.94 7.86 5.48
N LEU A 129 -0.14 8.63 5.55
CA LEU A 129 -1.33 8.49 4.71
C LEU A 129 -1.38 9.64 3.70
N MET A 130 -1.61 9.32 2.43
CA MET A 130 -1.67 10.31 1.36
C MET A 130 -2.83 10.00 0.41
N LYS A 131 -3.53 11.05 -0.04
CA LYS A 131 -4.64 10.94 -0.99
C LYS A 131 -4.43 11.90 -2.16
N SER A 132 -4.64 11.42 -3.38
CA SER A 132 -4.50 12.21 -4.60
C SER A 132 -5.57 11.86 -5.63
N TYR A 133 -5.97 12.82 -6.46
CA TYR A 133 -6.82 12.54 -7.62
C TYR A 133 -6.05 12.47 -8.94
N ASP A 134 -4.75 12.78 -8.92
CA ASP A 134 -3.97 12.95 -10.14
C ASP A 134 -2.58 12.30 -10.13
N LEU A 135 -2.20 11.65 -9.02
CA LEU A 135 -0.89 11.05 -8.71
C LEU A 135 0.26 12.05 -8.52
N ILE A 136 -0.01 13.35 -8.58
CA ILE A 136 0.99 14.42 -8.55
C ILE A 136 0.80 15.27 -7.30
N ASN A 137 -0.43 15.72 -7.06
CA ASN A 137 -0.81 16.56 -5.94
C ASN A 137 -1.42 15.68 -4.85
N TRP A 138 -0.81 15.71 -3.67
CA TRP A 138 -1.17 14.84 -2.55
C TRP A 138 -1.58 15.63 -1.32
N THR A 139 -2.67 15.23 -0.68
CA THR A 139 -2.86 15.51 0.74
C THR A 139 -1.98 14.55 1.55
N ARG A 140 -1.66 14.92 2.79
CA ARG A 140 -0.82 14.12 3.68
C ARG A 140 -1.29 14.22 5.11
N SER A 141 -1.31 13.08 5.81
CA SER A 141 -1.43 12.99 7.26
C SER A 141 -0.45 11.95 7.81
N ASN A 142 -0.05 12.10 9.06
CA ASN A 142 0.71 11.09 9.79
C ASN A 142 -0.21 10.55 10.90
N VAL A 143 -0.34 9.24 10.95
CA VAL A 143 -1.20 8.55 11.91
C VAL A 143 -0.32 7.73 12.82
N LEU A 144 -0.28 8.07 14.10
CA LEU A 144 0.44 7.32 15.11
C LEU A 144 -0.55 6.47 15.91
N VAL A 145 -0.58 5.16 15.65
CA VAL A 145 -1.49 4.20 16.30
C VAL A 145 -1.35 4.27 17.81
N ALA A 146 -0.11 4.39 18.31
CA ALA A 146 0.18 4.51 19.73
C ALA A 146 -0.38 5.79 20.38
N GLU A 147 -0.63 6.85 19.60
CA GLU A 147 -1.24 8.09 20.11
C GLU A 147 -2.76 8.05 20.05
N GLN A 148 -3.32 7.44 19.00
CA GLN A 148 -4.77 7.30 18.84
C GLN A 148 -5.36 6.24 19.78
N PHE A 149 -4.62 5.17 20.04
CA PHE A 149 -5.03 4.03 20.85
C PHE A 149 -3.94 3.69 21.88
N PRO A 150 -3.72 4.57 22.88
CA PRO A 150 -2.61 4.43 23.83
C PRO A 150 -2.68 3.18 24.71
N HIS A 151 -3.85 2.55 24.82
CA HIS A 151 -4.04 1.30 25.57
C HIS A 151 -3.49 0.06 24.85
N LEU A 152 -3.22 0.13 23.55
CA LEU A 152 -2.74 -1.03 22.77
C LEU A 152 -1.25 -1.34 22.97
N ASN A 153 -0.49 -0.52 23.70
CA ASN A 153 0.95 -0.70 23.95
C ASN A 153 1.75 -1.20 22.73
N VAL A 154 1.65 -0.42 21.63
CA VAL A 154 2.19 -0.79 20.32
C VAL A 154 3.72 -0.78 20.33
N SER A 155 4.33 -1.91 19.98
CA SER A 155 5.78 -2.04 19.76
C SER A 155 6.18 -1.70 18.33
N CYS A 156 5.37 -2.04 17.32
CA CYS A 156 5.54 -1.57 15.96
C CYS A 156 4.24 -1.63 15.15
N ALA A 157 4.17 -0.85 14.06
CA ALA A 157 3.08 -0.87 13.09
C ALA A 157 3.65 -0.69 11.67
N TRP A 158 3.68 -1.74 10.86
CA TRP A 158 4.41 -1.80 9.59
C TRP A 158 3.53 -2.17 8.40
N ALA A 159 4.08 -1.92 7.21
CA ALA A 159 3.58 -2.34 5.93
C ALA A 159 2.07 -2.17 5.87
N PRO A 160 1.56 -0.92 5.87
CA PRO A 160 0.14 -0.69 5.70
C PRO A 160 -0.26 -0.90 4.24
N GLN A 161 -1.37 -1.61 4.03
CA GLN A 161 -2.04 -1.74 2.76
C GLN A 161 -3.49 -1.22 2.84
N THR A 162 -4.09 -1.01 1.68
CA THR A 162 -5.36 -0.29 1.53
C THR A 162 -6.32 -1.04 0.62
N ILE A 163 -7.55 -1.25 1.09
CA ILE A 163 -8.64 -1.82 0.28
C ILE A 163 -9.97 -1.19 0.70
N TYR A 164 -10.87 -0.93 -0.25
CA TYR A 164 -12.17 -0.35 0.06
C TYR A 164 -13.16 -1.42 0.48
N ASP A 165 -13.75 -1.26 1.67
CA ASP A 165 -14.83 -2.11 2.16
C ASP A 165 -16.18 -1.49 1.75
N ALA A 166 -16.85 -2.12 0.79
CA ALA A 166 -18.14 -1.66 0.31
C ALA A 166 -19.29 -1.89 1.30
N VAL A 167 -19.14 -2.80 2.26
CA VAL A 167 -20.15 -3.06 3.30
C VAL A 167 -20.14 -1.94 4.33
N GLU A 168 -18.95 -1.54 4.79
CA GLU A 168 -18.77 -0.43 5.74
C GLU A 168 -18.74 0.95 5.07
N GLY A 169 -18.55 0.98 3.74
CA GLY A 169 -18.46 2.20 2.96
C GLY A 169 -17.17 3.00 3.23
N LYS A 170 -16.09 2.35 3.65
CA LYS A 170 -14.86 2.98 4.14
C LYS A 170 -13.61 2.35 3.53
N MET A 171 -12.55 3.15 3.45
CA MET A 171 -11.23 2.61 3.17
C MET A 171 -10.73 1.86 4.42
N MET A 172 -10.41 0.57 4.25
CA MET A 172 -9.78 -0.26 5.25
C MET A 172 -8.27 -0.14 5.10
N LEU A 173 -7.59 0.20 6.19
CA LEU A 173 -6.16 0.08 6.33
C LEU A 173 -5.88 -1.23 7.06
N TYR A 174 -5.10 -2.12 6.46
CA TYR A 174 -4.62 -3.34 7.11
C TYR A 174 -3.10 -3.31 7.18
N PHE A 175 -2.53 -3.87 8.24
CA PHE A 175 -1.12 -3.67 8.57
C PHE A 175 -0.60 -4.70 9.56
N THR A 176 0.71 -4.90 9.54
CA THR A 176 1.45 -5.68 10.53
C THR A 176 1.52 -4.90 11.82
N MET A 177 1.21 -5.52 12.96
CA MET A 177 1.38 -4.89 14.28
C MET A 177 1.94 -5.87 15.29
N ARG A 178 2.82 -5.37 16.17
CA ARG A 178 3.29 -6.07 17.38
C ARG A 178 2.84 -5.29 18.60
N LEU A 179 2.19 -5.97 19.54
CA LEU A 179 1.83 -5.43 20.85
C LEU A 179 2.73 -6.04 21.93
N ASP A 180 3.03 -5.28 22.98
CA ASP A 180 3.70 -5.78 24.20
C ASP A 180 5.06 -6.49 23.96
N GLY A 181 5.76 -6.15 22.86
CA GLY A 181 7.01 -6.82 22.48
C GLY A 181 6.85 -8.27 22.02
N GLY A 182 5.62 -8.74 21.77
CA GLY A 182 5.30 -10.10 21.35
C GLY A 182 5.61 -10.42 19.89
N LYS A 183 4.80 -11.27 19.27
CA LYS A 183 4.91 -11.64 17.85
C LYS A 183 4.13 -10.67 16.97
N THR A 184 4.56 -10.47 15.72
CA THR A 184 3.75 -9.72 14.75
C THR A 184 2.51 -10.51 14.34
N LYS A 185 1.40 -9.79 14.18
CA LYS A 185 0.14 -10.30 13.61
C LYS A 185 -0.46 -9.28 12.64
N MET A 186 -1.47 -9.71 11.88
CA MET A 186 -2.18 -8.86 10.92
C MET A 186 -3.43 -8.22 11.52
N TYR A 187 -3.51 -6.89 11.48
CA TYR A 187 -4.64 -6.11 11.98
C TYR A 187 -5.23 -5.24 10.87
N TYR A 188 -6.48 -4.80 11.06
CA TYR A 188 -7.11 -3.78 10.24
C TYR A 188 -7.79 -2.71 11.08
N ALA A 189 -7.95 -1.53 10.50
CA ALA A 189 -8.78 -0.45 11.00
C ALA A 189 -9.35 0.36 9.82
N TYR A 190 -10.49 1.01 9.99
CA TYR A 190 -11.07 1.89 8.99
C TYR A 190 -10.52 3.31 9.12
N THR A 191 -10.46 4.02 8.00
CA THR A 191 -10.09 5.43 7.97
C THR A 191 -11.31 6.34 7.80
N ASP A 192 -11.11 7.64 8.01
CA ASP A 192 -12.05 8.66 7.54
C ASP A 192 -11.94 8.88 6.02
N ASP A 193 -12.97 9.48 5.42
CA ASP A 193 -13.09 9.61 3.97
C ASP A 193 -11.97 10.51 3.35
N ASP A 194 -11.47 11.46 4.15
CA ASP A 194 -10.35 12.34 3.81
C ASP A 194 -8.97 11.65 3.93
N PHE A 195 -8.94 10.41 4.44
CA PHE A 195 -7.75 9.59 4.63
C PHE A 195 -6.70 10.22 5.54
N THR A 196 -7.15 10.77 6.67
CA THR A 196 -6.30 11.52 7.62
C THR A 196 -6.08 10.81 8.96
N LYS A 197 -6.95 9.85 9.34
CA LYS A 197 -6.90 9.17 10.63
C LYS A 197 -7.61 7.81 10.59
N LEU A 198 -7.33 6.97 11.59
CA LEU A 198 -8.17 5.81 11.89
C LEU A 198 -9.44 6.25 12.62
N VAL A 199 -10.57 5.61 12.29
CA VAL A 199 -11.88 5.83 12.91
C VAL A 199 -12.42 4.57 13.58
N SER A 200 -11.69 3.47 13.52
CA SER A 200 -11.93 2.26 14.31
C SER A 200 -10.63 1.79 14.96
N GLU A 201 -10.78 1.03 16.05
CA GLU A 201 -9.63 0.42 16.71
C GLU A 201 -9.05 -0.73 15.86
N PRO A 202 -7.72 -0.91 15.82
CA PRO A 202 -7.07 -2.07 15.20
C PRO A 202 -7.67 -3.39 15.68
N THR A 203 -8.17 -4.19 14.75
CA THR A 203 -8.78 -5.50 15.02
C THR A 203 -8.03 -6.59 14.25
N LEU A 204 -7.85 -7.76 14.86
CA LEU A 204 -7.14 -8.88 14.25
C LEU A 204 -7.91 -9.42 13.03
N ILE A 205 -7.21 -9.64 11.91
CA ILE A 205 -7.82 -10.17 10.66
C ILE A 205 -7.88 -11.70 10.71
N PHE A 206 -6.78 -12.32 11.15
CA PHE A 206 -6.50 -13.74 10.98
C PHE A 206 -5.53 -14.23 12.07
N GLU A 207 -5.71 -15.48 12.50
CA GLU A 207 -4.79 -16.20 13.39
C GLU A 207 -4.10 -17.33 12.63
N TYR A 208 -2.76 -17.27 12.57
CA TYR A 208 -1.97 -18.36 12.01
C TYR A 208 -2.12 -19.63 12.88
N PRO A 209 -2.21 -20.84 12.31
CA PRO A 209 -2.45 -22.05 13.09
C PRO A 209 -1.41 -22.33 14.18
N ASP A 210 -0.15 -21.99 13.92
CA ASP A 210 0.92 -22.02 14.92
C ASP A 210 1.10 -20.62 15.54
N PRO A 211 0.77 -20.43 16.84
CA PRO A 211 0.87 -19.13 17.49
C PRO A 211 2.32 -18.63 17.67
N GLU A 212 3.32 -19.50 17.49
CA GLU A 212 4.74 -19.13 17.60
C GLU A 212 5.30 -18.52 16.31
N VAL A 213 4.60 -18.71 15.19
CA VAL A 213 4.97 -18.16 13.87
C VAL A 213 4.50 -16.71 13.75
N GLN A 214 5.41 -15.85 13.33
CA GLN A 214 5.10 -14.46 13.00
C GLN A 214 4.53 -14.37 11.59
N VAL A 215 3.49 -13.57 11.44
CA VAL A 215 2.97 -13.18 10.12
C VAL A 215 3.06 -11.67 9.93
N LEU A 216 3.32 -11.26 8.69
CA LEU A 216 3.49 -9.85 8.31
C LEU A 216 3.20 -9.63 6.82
N ASP A 217 3.10 -8.36 6.45
CA ASP A 217 3.03 -7.82 5.09
C ASP A 217 1.91 -8.45 4.26
N ALA A 218 0.69 -8.47 4.79
CA ALA A 218 -0.40 -9.05 4.02
C ALA A 218 -0.77 -8.20 2.79
N ASP A 219 -1.32 -8.83 1.77
CA ASP A 219 -2.01 -8.18 0.67
C ASP A 219 -3.35 -8.88 0.39
N ILE A 220 -4.44 -8.12 0.35
CA ILE A 220 -5.80 -8.66 0.20
C ILE A 220 -6.31 -8.33 -1.20
N THR A 221 -6.54 -9.38 -1.99
CA THR A 221 -7.13 -9.27 -3.34
C THR A 221 -8.57 -9.76 -3.34
N ALA A 222 -9.48 -8.89 -3.78
CA ALA A 222 -10.86 -9.27 -4.06
C ALA A 222 -10.96 -10.04 -5.39
N LEU A 223 -11.70 -11.15 -5.39
CA LEU A 223 -11.91 -12.00 -6.56
C LEU A 223 -13.28 -11.73 -7.23
N PRO A 224 -13.42 -12.02 -8.54
CA PRO A 224 -14.68 -11.84 -9.26
C PRO A 224 -15.87 -12.63 -8.71
N ASP A 225 -15.60 -13.73 -8.00
CA ASP A 225 -16.62 -14.57 -7.37
C ASP A 225 -17.08 -14.07 -5.99
N GLY A 226 -16.53 -12.94 -5.52
CA GLY A 226 -16.86 -12.32 -4.24
C GLY A 226 -15.99 -12.75 -3.07
N ARG A 227 -15.06 -13.70 -3.27
CA ARG A 227 -14.10 -14.10 -2.25
C ARG A 227 -12.93 -13.12 -2.16
N PHE A 228 -12.17 -13.23 -1.07
CA PHE A 228 -10.94 -12.49 -0.83
C PHE A 228 -9.80 -13.49 -0.61
N VAL A 229 -8.68 -13.26 -1.28
CA VAL A 229 -7.42 -13.96 -1.02
C VAL A 229 -6.50 -12.98 -0.30
N MET A 230 -6.04 -13.36 0.88
CA MET A 230 -4.98 -12.65 1.59
C MET A 230 -3.68 -13.42 1.41
N THR A 231 -2.72 -12.86 0.69
CA THR A 231 -1.33 -13.32 0.72
C THR A 231 -0.62 -12.66 1.89
N TYR A 232 0.35 -13.33 2.50
CA TYR A 232 1.11 -12.80 3.64
C TYR A 232 2.42 -13.57 3.79
N VAL A 233 3.34 -13.01 4.55
CA VAL A 233 4.60 -13.67 4.90
C VAL A 233 4.39 -14.49 6.16
N ALA A 234 4.77 -15.76 6.13
CA ALA A 234 4.96 -16.56 7.34
C ALA A 234 6.47 -16.65 7.62
N GLN A 235 6.92 -16.20 8.80
CA GLN A 235 8.32 -16.31 9.22
C GLN A 235 8.65 -17.71 9.72
N GLU A 236 8.51 -18.68 8.83
CA GLU A 236 8.99 -20.05 8.99
C GLU A 236 10.44 -20.15 8.48
N GLY A 237 10.97 -21.36 8.35
CA GLY A 237 12.33 -21.60 7.84
C GLY A 237 12.30 -22.29 6.47
N PRO A 238 12.53 -21.56 5.35
CA PRO A 238 12.70 -20.10 5.21
C PRO A 238 11.38 -19.31 5.34
N ALA A 239 11.47 -18.00 5.53
CA ALA A 239 10.28 -17.14 5.50
C ALA A 239 9.76 -17.02 4.06
N GLY A 240 8.44 -17.14 3.88
CA GLY A 240 7.87 -17.20 2.54
C GLY A 240 6.41 -16.78 2.47
N ILE A 241 5.89 -16.71 1.25
CA ILE A 241 4.55 -16.24 0.97
C ILE A 241 3.56 -17.38 1.10
N LYS A 242 2.56 -17.20 1.96
CA LYS A 242 1.41 -18.08 2.12
C LYS A 242 0.13 -17.32 1.82
N MET A 243 -0.99 -18.05 1.78
CA MET A 243 -2.31 -17.46 1.56
C MET A 243 -3.35 -17.95 2.55
N ALA A 244 -4.42 -17.16 2.68
CA ALA A 244 -5.66 -17.53 3.33
C ALA A 244 -6.84 -16.96 2.51
N VAL A 245 -8.00 -17.61 2.58
CA VAL A 245 -9.17 -17.26 1.75
C VAL A 245 -10.39 -16.99 2.62
N SER A 246 -11.21 -16.00 2.27
CA SER A 246 -12.45 -15.69 3.00
C SER A 246 -13.56 -15.21 2.07
N ASP A 247 -14.81 -15.37 2.49
CA ASP A 247 -15.97 -14.67 1.89
C ASP A 247 -16.14 -13.24 2.45
N LYS A 248 -15.28 -12.82 3.38
CA LYS A 248 -15.30 -11.50 4.03
C LYS A 248 -13.93 -10.85 3.95
N ILE A 249 -13.94 -9.54 3.73
CA ILE A 249 -12.72 -8.73 3.56
C ILE A 249 -11.82 -8.66 4.80
N ASN A 250 -12.37 -8.84 6.01
CA ASN A 250 -11.69 -8.49 7.26
C ASN A 250 -11.76 -9.58 8.35
N SER A 251 -12.29 -10.77 8.04
CA SER A 251 -12.48 -11.84 9.02
C SER A 251 -12.71 -13.19 8.32
N GLY A 252 -12.65 -14.28 9.08
CA GLY A 252 -13.05 -15.61 8.60
C GLY A 252 -12.09 -16.24 7.58
N TYR A 253 -10.85 -15.74 7.50
CA TYR A 253 -9.82 -16.28 6.62
C TYR A 253 -9.45 -17.72 6.98
N GLU A 254 -9.65 -18.61 6.01
CA GLU A 254 -9.28 -20.02 6.05
C GLU A 254 -7.83 -20.20 5.57
N TYR A 255 -6.99 -20.72 6.46
CA TYR A 255 -5.58 -20.99 6.21
C TYR A 255 -5.33 -21.96 5.05
N GLN A 256 -4.36 -21.63 4.19
CA GLN A 256 -3.81 -22.56 3.20
C GLN A 256 -2.37 -22.95 3.59
N PRO A 257 -2.02 -24.25 3.59
CA PRO A 257 -0.73 -24.72 4.11
C PRO A 257 0.46 -24.48 3.19
N ASP A 258 0.21 -24.34 1.89
CA ASP A 258 1.25 -24.27 0.88
C ASP A 258 1.90 -22.89 0.81
N GLN A 259 3.23 -22.89 0.67
CA GLN A 259 4.00 -21.71 0.30
C GLN A 259 3.92 -21.52 -1.22
N ILE A 260 3.62 -20.30 -1.66
CA ILE A 260 3.26 -19.98 -3.06
C ILE A 260 4.33 -19.17 -3.81
N ASP A 261 5.43 -18.83 -3.14
CA ASP A 261 6.65 -18.36 -3.80
C ASP A 261 7.56 -19.52 -4.24
N PHE A 262 8.55 -19.21 -5.07
CA PHE A 262 9.46 -20.18 -5.67
C PHE A 262 10.88 -20.07 -5.14
N GLU A 263 11.09 -19.38 -4.02
CA GLU A 263 12.43 -19.03 -3.54
C GLU A 263 13.00 -20.09 -2.60
N PRO A 264 14.26 -20.51 -2.80
CA PRO A 264 14.95 -21.36 -1.83
C PRO A 264 15.38 -20.58 -0.57
N ALA A 265 15.33 -19.25 -0.60
CA ALA A 265 15.74 -18.36 0.47
C ALA A 265 14.55 -17.49 0.91
N SER A 266 14.72 -16.71 1.98
CA SER A 266 13.60 -15.95 2.56
C SER A 266 13.16 -14.78 1.67
N CYS A 267 11.84 -14.62 1.53
CA CYS A 267 11.21 -13.49 0.86
C CYS A 267 10.09 -12.87 1.72
N GLU A 268 9.63 -11.67 1.34
CA GLU A 268 8.61 -10.90 2.04
C GLU A 268 7.76 -10.05 1.08
N ALA A 269 6.92 -9.16 1.62
CA ALA A 269 6.23 -8.11 0.85
C ALA A 269 5.44 -8.59 -0.38
N PRO A 270 4.50 -9.55 -0.23
CA PRO A 270 3.66 -9.95 -1.35
C PRO A 270 2.79 -8.78 -1.81
N ASN A 271 2.66 -8.62 -3.13
CA ASN A 271 1.62 -7.81 -3.74
C ASN A 271 1.03 -8.55 -4.95
N VAL A 272 -0.30 -8.52 -5.07
CA VAL A 272 -1.04 -9.18 -6.12
C VAL A 272 -1.81 -8.16 -6.95
N TRP A 273 -1.68 -8.23 -8.28
CA TRP A 273 -2.49 -7.43 -9.20
C TRP A 273 -3.03 -8.25 -10.37
N LYS A 274 -4.18 -7.85 -10.87
CA LYS A 274 -4.80 -8.46 -12.05
C LYS A 274 -4.13 -7.96 -13.33
N ARG A 275 -3.94 -8.85 -14.32
CA ARG A 275 -3.60 -8.48 -15.71
C ARG A 275 -4.82 -7.79 -16.36
N ILE A 276 -4.60 -6.65 -16.99
CA ILE A 276 -5.64 -5.88 -17.69
C ILE A 276 -6.26 -6.76 -18.78
N GLY A 277 -7.57 -7.03 -18.67
CA GLY A 277 -8.32 -7.76 -19.68
C GLY A 277 -8.14 -9.28 -19.68
N GLU A 278 -7.45 -9.84 -18.68
CA GLU A 278 -7.26 -11.29 -18.53
C GLU A 278 -7.71 -11.75 -17.14
N ASP A 279 -8.24 -12.97 -17.03
CA ASP A 279 -8.54 -13.61 -15.74
C ASP A 279 -7.26 -14.23 -15.14
N LYS A 280 -6.26 -13.38 -14.92
CA LYS A 280 -4.95 -13.74 -14.40
C LYS A 280 -4.45 -12.69 -13.42
N TRP A 281 -3.68 -13.14 -12.44
CA TRP A 281 -3.07 -12.33 -11.40
C TRP A 281 -1.58 -12.62 -11.32
N VAL A 282 -0.80 -11.57 -11.10
CA VAL A 282 0.62 -11.66 -10.82
C VAL A 282 0.84 -11.45 -9.34
N LEU A 283 1.60 -12.34 -8.72
CA LEU A 283 2.16 -12.20 -7.39
C LEU A 283 3.61 -11.72 -7.53
N MET A 284 3.96 -10.62 -6.86
CA MET A 284 5.33 -10.12 -6.66
C MET A 284 5.72 -10.27 -5.20
N TYR A 285 6.99 -10.56 -4.91
CA TYR A 285 7.53 -10.64 -3.54
C TYR A 285 9.02 -10.24 -3.48
N ASP A 286 9.42 -9.56 -2.40
CA ASP A 286 10.76 -9.05 -2.08
C ASP A 286 11.68 -10.18 -1.59
N ILE A 287 12.73 -10.51 -2.34
CA ILE A 287 13.70 -11.53 -1.94
C ILE A 287 14.84 -10.86 -1.16
N PHE A 288 14.54 -10.38 0.04
CA PHE A 288 15.48 -9.61 0.87
C PHE A 288 16.75 -10.38 1.25
N SER A 289 16.72 -11.71 1.20
CA SER A 289 17.80 -12.58 1.68
C SER A 289 18.89 -12.88 0.65
N ILE A 290 18.74 -12.47 -0.61
CA ILE A 290 19.76 -12.65 -1.67
C ILE A 290 20.54 -11.36 -1.92
N ASN A 291 21.74 -11.49 -2.48
CA ASN A 291 22.62 -10.36 -2.85
C ASN A 291 23.16 -10.51 -4.28
N PRO A 292 22.88 -9.56 -5.20
CA PRO A 292 22.04 -8.38 -4.98
C PRO A 292 20.60 -8.76 -4.66
N HIS A 293 19.96 -7.93 -3.85
CA HIS A 293 18.53 -7.98 -3.58
C HIS A 293 17.72 -7.94 -4.89
N ASN A 294 16.61 -8.68 -4.96
CA ASN A 294 15.72 -8.70 -6.14
C ASN A 294 14.25 -8.99 -5.79
N PHE A 295 13.35 -8.81 -6.76
CA PHE A 295 11.96 -9.27 -6.70
C PHE A 295 11.78 -10.56 -7.49
N GLY A 296 10.97 -11.48 -6.95
CA GLY A 296 10.47 -12.67 -7.66
C GLY A 296 8.99 -12.53 -8.01
N PHE A 297 8.56 -13.33 -8.99
CA PHE A 297 7.23 -13.21 -9.57
C PHE A 297 6.61 -14.58 -9.88
N ALA A 298 5.31 -14.68 -9.67
CA ALA A 298 4.49 -15.81 -10.09
C ALA A 298 3.17 -15.34 -10.73
N GLU A 299 2.57 -16.16 -11.59
CA GLU A 299 1.26 -15.89 -12.20
C GLU A 299 0.28 -17.01 -11.88
N THR A 300 -0.99 -16.66 -11.62
CA THR A 300 -2.08 -17.61 -11.39
C THR A 300 -3.36 -17.15 -12.07
N SER A 301 -4.28 -18.08 -12.31
CA SER A 301 -5.65 -17.82 -12.78
C SER A 301 -6.72 -18.37 -11.84
N ASP A 302 -6.32 -19.11 -10.80
CA ASP A 302 -7.22 -19.85 -9.92
C ASP A 302 -6.81 -19.78 -8.43
N PHE A 303 -5.67 -19.16 -8.12
CA PHE A 303 -5.07 -19.12 -6.78
C PHE A 303 -4.83 -20.52 -6.18
N VAL A 304 -4.58 -21.49 -7.05
CA VAL A 304 -4.19 -22.86 -6.70
C VAL A 304 -2.91 -23.24 -7.44
N ASN A 305 -2.86 -22.94 -8.73
CA ASN A 305 -1.72 -23.21 -9.59
C ASN A 305 -0.97 -21.92 -9.88
N PHE A 306 0.32 -21.91 -9.54
CA PHE A 306 1.21 -20.77 -9.77
C PHE A 306 2.29 -21.14 -10.80
N THR A 307 2.53 -20.23 -11.74
CA THR A 307 3.60 -20.34 -12.73
C THR A 307 4.70 -19.35 -12.38
N HIS A 308 5.91 -19.85 -12.09
CA HIS A 308 7.07 -19.02 -11.81
C HIS A 308 7.47 -18.18 -13.04
N LEU A 309 7.57 -16.86 -12.87
CA LEU A 309 7.97 -15.92 -13.92
C LEU A 309 9.45 -15.50 -13.84
N GLY A 310 10.18 -15.95 -12.81
CA GLY A 310 11.57 -15.59 -12.55
C GLY A 310 11.71 -14.30 -11.76
N HIS A 311 12.94 -13.81 -11.65
CA HIS A 311 13.24 -12.54 -10.98
C HIS A 311 13.22 -11.36 -11.95
N PHE A 312 13.19 -10.14 -11.44
CA PHE A 312 13.37 -8.95 -12.28
C PHE A 312 14.68 -9.05 -13.09
N ASN A 313 14.62 -8.65 -14.36
CA ASN A 313 15.73 -8.64 -15.33
C ASN A 313 16.29 -10.00 -15.75
N GLU A 314 16.01 -11.07 -15.02
CA GLU A 314 16.40 -12.44 -15.35
C GLU A 314 15.24 -13.23 -15.97
N GLY A 315 14.02 -13.00 -15.47
CA GLY A 315 12.77 -13.61 -15.93
C GLY A 315 12.00 -12.74 -16.92
N GLN A 316 10.67 -12.85 -16.89
CA GLN A 316 9.78 -12.12 -17.81
C GLN A 316 9.63 -10.64 -17.44
N MET A 317 9.69 -10.34 -16.14
CA MET A 317 9.54 -8.98 -15.61
C MET A 317 10.86 -8.21 -15.73
N LYS A 318 10.82 -6.95 -16.16
CA LYS A 318 12.01 -6.11 -16.43
C LYS A 318 11.89 -4.73 -15.77
N THR A 319 13.04 -4.16 -15.40
CA THR A 319 13.19 -2.73 -15.09
C THR A 319 14.09 -2.09 -16.14
N THR A 320 13.94 -0.78 -16.40
CA THR A 320 14.74 -0.09 -17.44
C THR A 320 15.78 0.87 -16.87
N ASN A 321 15.37 1.82 -16.02
CA ASN A 321 16.19 2.93 -15.52
C ASN A 321 16.28 2.98 -13.99
N PHE A 322 15.95 1.88 -13.31
CA PHE A 322 16.10 1.72 -11.86
C PHE A 322 16.48 0.28 -11.50
N SER A 323 17.04 0.10 -10.30
CA SER A 323 17.48 -1.18 -9.78
C SER A 323 17.21 -1.29 -8.28
N SER A 324 17.14 -2.53 -7.79
CA SER A 324 16.95 -2.86 -6.37
C SER A 324 15.79 -2.12 -5.69
N PRO A 325 14.58 -2.08 -6.30
CA PRO A 325 13.38 -1.62 -5.60
C PRO A 325 13.09 -2.55 -4.40
N LYS A 326 12.62 -2.00 -3.28
CA LYS A 326 12.11 -2.78 -2.13
C LYS A 326 10.58 -2.79 -2.10
N HIS A 327 9.97 -3.47 -1.12
CA HIS A 327 8.51 -3.58 -0.88
C HIS A 327 7.71 -2.47 -1.57
N GLY A 328 6.78 -2.86 -2.44
CA GLY A 328 5.94 -1.94 -3.18
C GLY A 328 4.63 -2.59 -3.61
N ALA A 329 3.82 -1.82 -4.33
CA ALA A 329 2.53 -2.28 -4.84
C ALA A 329 2.30 -1.83 -6.29
N VAL A 330 1.61 -2.67 -7.06
CA VAL A 330 1.24 -2.40 -8.44
C VAL A 330 -0.28 -2.22 -8.55
N ILE A 331 -0.71 -1.15 -9.21
CA ILE A 331 -2.12 -0.94 -9.59
C ILE A 331 -2.26 -0.68 -11.09
N GLN A 332 -3.45 -0.90 -11.60
CA GLN A 332 -3.84 -0.46 -12.94
C GLN A 332 -4.17 1.04 -12.94
N VAL A 333 -3.79 1.74 -14.01
CA VAL A 333 -4.11 3.15 -14.26
C VAL A 333 -4.64 3.35 -15.68
N SER A 334 -5.45 4.40 -15.87
CA SER A 334 -5.93 4.77 -17.20
C SER A 334 -4.80 5.35 -18.04
N LYS A 335 -5.00 5.37 -19.36
CA LYS A 335 -4.06 5.99 -20.30
C LYS A 335 -3.80 7.45 -19.96
N GLU A 336 -4.85 8.21 -19.65
CA GLU A 336 -4.76 9.64 -19.35
C GLU A 336 -3.98 9.90 -18.05
N GLU A 337 -4.14 9.03 -17.05
CA GLU A 337 -3.44 9.15 -15.78
C GLU A 337 -1.95 8.81 -15.93
N ALA A 338 -1.64 7.74 -16.65
CA ALA A 338 -0.26 7.35 -16.96
C ALA A 338 0.45 8.42 -17.78
N GLN A 339 -0.20 8.96 -18.82
CA GLN A 339 0.33 10.06 -19.63
C GLN A 339 0.55 11.33 -18.82
N ARG A 340 -0.38 11.68 -17.93
CA ARG A 340 -0.24 12.86 -17.06
C ARG A 340 0.94 12.70 -16.10
N LEU A 341 1.10 11.54 -15.48
CA LEU A 341 2.23 11.27 -14.58
C LEU A 341 3.56 11.27 -15.35
N ALA A 342 3.63 10.61 -16.51
CA ALA A 342 4.81 10.59 -17.35
C ALA A 342 5.22 12.00 -17.79
N ALA A 343 4.26 12.81 -18.25
CA ALA A 343 4.50 14.19 -18.67
C ALA A 343 4.96 15.09 -17.50
N HIS A 344 4.49 14.86 -16.28
CA HIS A 344 4.94 15.62 -15.11
C HIS A 344 6.43 15.43 -14.81
N TRP A 345 6.96 14.24 -15.09
CA TRP A 345 8.36 13.87 -14.86
C TRP A 345 9.22 13.82 -16.13
N ASP A 346 8.74 14.40 -17.24
CA ASP A 346 9.41 14.40 -18.54
C ASP A 346 9.77 12.99 -19.09
N LEU A 347 9.08 11.95 -18.61
CA LEU A 347 9.29 10.56 -19.04
C LEU A 347 8.75 10.34 -20.47
N GLN A 348 9.62 9.88 -21.36
CA GLN A 348 9.24 9.48 -22.71
C GLN A 348 8.86 7.99 -22.73
N ILE A 349 7.55 7.70 -22.79
CA ILE A 349 7.00 6.35 -22.84
C ILE A 349 5.69 6.35 -23.65
N GLU A 350 5.41 5.25 -24.36
CA GLU A 350 4.19 5.08 -25.15
C GLU A 350 3.21 4.14 -24.44
N PHE A 351 1.92 4.50 -24.43
CA PHE A 351 0.83 3.78 -23.77
C PHE A 351 -0.27 3.39 -24.77
#